data_AF-A0AAJ1FNX2-F1
#
_entry.id   AF-A0AAJ1FNX2-F1
#
_cell.length_a   1.000
_cell.length_b   1.000
_cell.length_c   1.000
_cell.angle_alpha   90.00
_cell.angle_beta   90.00
_cell.angle_gamma   90.00
#
_symmetry.space_group_name_H-M   'P 1'
#
loop_
_entity.id
_entity.type
_entity.pdbx_description
1 polymer ?
#
loop_
_entity_poly.entity_id
_entity_poly.type
_entity_poly.pdbx_seq_one_letter_code
_entity_poly.pdbx_strand_id
1 'polypeptide(L)'
;METIEERAKAFCENNICVDCGDRKNCDRGCVGCCIPTFSALEWLIQFGKSEHTGLTRWHDPKEELPEYIKVVEVKYKAFNKIMMAIAFRLGDLWSGKNKWCIDGTSVRIDHENILGWREIQE
;
A
#
# COMPACT_ATOMS: atom_id res chain seq x y z
N MET A 1 -7.70 -6.02 0.80
CA MET A 1 -6.74 -4.97 1.19
C MET A 1 -7.41 -4.20 2.31
N GLU A 2 -6.76 -4.05 3.45
CA GLU A 2 -7.31 -3.23 4.55
C GLU A 2 -7.29 -1.76 4.13
N THR A 3 -8.30 -0.98 4.52
CA THR A 3 -8.34 0.48 4.25
C THR A 3 -7.38 1.25 5.16
N ILE A 4 -7.08 2.51 4.82
CA ILE A 4 -6.31 3.40 5.72
C ILE A 4 -7.02 3.53 7.08
N GLU A 5 -8.35 3.58 7.09
CA GLU A 5 -9.14 3.67 8.33
C GLU A 5 -9.02 2.42 9.20
N GLU A 6 -9.05 1.23 8.60
CA GLU A 6 -8.89 -0.04 9.31
C GLU A 6 -7.47 -0.14 9.92
N ARG A 7 -6.43 0.24 9.16
CA ARG A 7 -5.06 0.28 9.66
C ARG A 7 -4.87 1.32 10.76
N ALA A 8 -5.47 2.51 10.61
CA ALA A 8 -5.44 3.55 11.64
C ALA A 8 -6.13 3.09 12.93
N LYS A 9 -7.28 2.42 12.82
CA LYS A 9 -8.00 1.84 13.96
C LYS A 9 -7.15 0.78 14.66
N ALA A 10 -6.59 -0.17 13.93
CA ALA A 10 -5.72 -1.21 14.49
C ALA A 10 -4.46 -0.62 15.14
N PHE A 11 -3.85 0.42 14.54
CA PHE A 11 -2.72 1.13 15.13
C PHE A 11 -3.10 1.79 16.46
N CYS A 12 -4.25 2.47 16.50
CA CYS A 12 -4.78 3.07 17.71
C CYS A 12 -5.06 2.00 18.78
N GLU A 13 -5.76 0.91 18.47
CA GLU A 13 -6.07 -0.16 19.43
C GLU A 13 -4.81 -0.80 20.04
N ASN A 14 -3.72 -0.89 19.28
CA ASN A 14 -2.45 -1.46 19.74
C ASN A 14 -1.59 -0.49 20.58
N ASN A 15 -1.74 0.82 20.36
CA ASN A 15 -0.88 1.83 21.00
C ASN A 15 -1.62 2.66 22.06
N ILE A 16 -2.94 2.74 21.99
CA ILE A 16 -3.79 3.64 22.76
C ILE A 16 -4.76 2.81 23.62
N CYS A 17 -4.57 2.79 24.93
CA CYS A 17 -5.46 2.08 25.85
C CYS A 17 -6.68 2.95 26.20
N VAL A 18 -7.85 2.66 25.63
CA VAL A 18 -9.06 3.49 25.82
C VAL A 18 -9.74 3.25 27.18
N ASP A 19 -9.50 2.10 27.82
CA ASP A 19 -10.19 1.71 29.06
C ASP A 19 -9.22 1.08 30.08
N CYS A 20 -8.83 1.86 31.09
CA CYS A 20 -8.03 1.39 32.23
C CYS A 20 -8.91 0.74 33.31
N GLY A 21 -9.67 -0.29 32.95
CA GLY A 21 -10.27 -1.16 33.96
C GLY A 21 -9.21 -1.84 34.86
N ASP A 22 -9.59 -2.89 35.61
CA ASP A 22 -8.75 -3.64 36.56
C ASP A 22 -7.54 -4.43 35.97
N ARG A 23 -6.98 -4.00 34.83
CA ARG A 23 -5.77 -4.59 34.26
C ARG A 23 -4.54 -4.18 35.07
N LYS A 24 -4.08 -5.09 35.92
CA LYS A 24 -2.85 -4.97 36.73
C LYS A 24 -1.54 -4.82 35.93
N ASN A 25 -1.58 -4.99 34.60
CA ASN A 25 -0.41 -4.97 33.71
C ASN A 25 -0.54 -3.91 32.59
N CYS A 26 -1.10 -2.72 32.89
CA CYS A 26 -1.18 -1.63 31.92
C CYS A 26 0.04 -0.70 32.04
N ASP A 27 1.10 -0.98 31.28
CA ASP A 27 2.34 -0.19 31.26
C ASP A 27 2.29 0.98 30.25
N ARG A 28 1.14 1.21 29.59
CA ARG A 28 0.98 2.21 28.52
C ARG A 28 -0.07 3.25 28.91
N GLY A 29 0.27 4.53 28.74
CA GLY A 29 -0.55 5.67 29.12
C GLY A 29 -1.99 5.57 28.58
N CYS A 30 -2.95 5.57 29.49
CA CYS A 30 -4.37 5.41 29.19
C CYS A 30 -4.99 6.66 28.58
N VAL A 31 -5.97 6.54 27.69
CA VAL A 31 -6.75 7.67 27.15
C VAL A 31 -7.57 8.37 28.25
N GLY A 32 -7.87 7.66 29.35
CA GLY A 32 -8.48 8.22 30.56
C GLY A 32 -7.50 8.91 31.53
N CYS A 33 -6.19 8.83 31.28
CA CYS A 33 -5.16 9.51 32.06
C CYS A 33 -4.25 10.30 31.11
N CYS A 34 -4.42 11.62 31.04
CA CYS A 34 -3.63 12.57 30.25
C CYS A 34 -2.47 11.93 29.46
N ILE A 35 -2.75 11.40 28.25
CA ILE A 35 -1.66 10.96 27.36
C ILE A 35 -0.78 12.20 27.18
N PRO A 36 0.53 12.14 27.50
CA PRO A 36 1.41 13.26 27.22
C PRO A 36 1.28 13.58 25.74
N THR A 37 0.93 14.82 25.41
CA THR A 37 0.63 15.26 24.03
C THR A 37 1.77 14.90 23.08
N PHE A 38 2.99 14.85 23.61
CA PHE A 38 4.20 14.40 22.94
C PHE A 38 4.17 12.91 22.52
N SER A 39 3.74 11.99 23.38
CA SER A 39 3.67 10.56 23.06
C SER A 39 2.62 10.26 21.99
N ALA A 40 1.47 10.93 22.05
CA ALA A 40 0.46 10.83 20.99
C ALA A 40 1.01 11.35 19.65
N LEU A 41 1.76 12.47 19.67
CA LEU A 41 2.40 13.02 18.48
C LEU A 41 3.44 12.06 17.88
N GLU A 42 4.28 11.45 18.69
CA GLU A 42 5.26 10.46 18.21
C GLU A 42 4.59 9.27 17.51
N TRP A 43 3.51 8.74 18.09
CA TRP A 43 2.75 7.65 17.48
C TRP A 43 2.13 8.04 16.15
N LEU A 44 1.51 9.21 16.05
CA LEU A 44 0.95 9.72 14.80
C LEU A 44 2.03 9.91 13.73
N ILE A 45 3.22 10.36 14.11
CA ILE A 45 4.37 10.47 13.19
C ILE A 45 4.81 9.09 12.70
N GLN A 46 4.87 8.09 13.59
CA GLN A 46 5.25 6.72 13.19
C GLN A 46 4.22 6.11 12.25
N PHE A 47 2.94 6.24 12.55
CA PHE A 47 1.87 5.81 11.65
C PHE A 47 1.94 6.53 10.29
N GLY A 48 2.11 7.85 10.30
CA GLY A 48 2.27 8.62 9.07
C GLY A 48 3.46 8.14 8.22
N LYS A 49 4.59 7.78 8.85
CA LYS A 49 5.75 7.20 8.16
C LYS A 49 5.48 5.81 7.60
N SER A 50 4.79 4.94 8.34
CA SER A 50 4.46 3.59 7.85
C SER A 50 3.50 3.66 6.68
N GLU A 51 2.45 4.49 6.77
CA GLU A 51 1.50 4.71 5.69
C GLU A 51 2.15 5.34 4.47
N HIS A 52 2.98 6.38 4.65
CA HIS A 52 3.73 6.96 3.54
C HIS A 52 4.58 5.91 2.81
N THR A 53 5.27 5.05 3.56
CA THR A 53 6.11 3.99 2.97
C THR A 53 5.25 3.00 2.17
N GLY A 54 4.10 2.57 2.68
CA GLY A 54 3.18 1.68 1.97
C GLY A 54 2.60 2.30 0.70
N LEU A 55 2.09 3.53 0.79
CA LEU A 55 1.39 4.23 -0.30
C LEU A 55 2.33 4.68 -1.44
N THR A 56 3.61 4.89 -1.13
CA THR A 56 4.61 5.35 -2.12
C THR A 56 5.50 4.24 -2.66
N ARG A 57 5.38 3.01 -2.13
CA ARG A 57 6.16 1.87 -2.59
C ARG A 57 5.76 1.47 -4.00
N TRP A 58 6.78 1.22 -4.82
CA TRP A 58 6.64 0.53 -6.10
C TRP A 58 7.18 -0.88 -5.95
N HIS A 59 6.41 -1.88 -6.36
CA HIS A 59 6.83 -3.27 -6.44
C HIS A 59 7.62 -3.50 -7.73
N ASP A 60 8.73 -4.24 -7.65
CA ASP A 60 9.48 -4.67 -8.83
C ASP A 60 8.73 -5.82 -9.50
N PRO A 61 8.30 -5.68 -10.78
CA PRO A 61 7.57 -6.71 -11.50
C PRO A 61 8.37 -8.02 -11.70
N LYS A 62 9.70 -8.03 -11.43
CA LYS A 62 10.55 -9.22 -11.47
C LYS A 62 10.56 -10.00 -10.15
N GLU A 63 10.28 -9.35 -9.04
CA GLU A 63 10.23 -9.97 -7.71
C GLU A 63 8.80 -10.39 -7.37
N GLU A 64 7.84 -9.51 -7.64
CA GLU A 64 6.45 -9.68 -7.26
C GLU A 64 5.53 -9.17 -8.38
N LEU A 65 4.49 -9.94 -8.67
CA LEU A 65 3.46 -9.57 -9.64
C LEU A 65 2.13 -9.36 -8.94
N PRO A 66 1.30 -8.42 -9.41
CA PRO A 66 -0.05 -8.31 -8.89
C PRO A 66 -0.86 -9.54 -9.30
N GLU A 67 -1.94 -9.76 -8.57
CA GLU A 67 -2.96 -10.74 -8.91
C GLU A 67 -3.43 -10.56 -10.36
N TYR A 68 -3.82 -11.67 -10.99
CA TYR A 68 -4.27 -11.66 -12.38
C TYR A 68 -5.51 -10.75 -12.54
N ILE A 69 -5.51 -9.89 -13.57
CA ILE A 69 -6.57 -8.90 -13.83
C ILE A 69 -6.75 -7.83 -12.72
N LYS A 70 -5.97 -7.86 -11.62
CA LYS A 70 -6.00 -6.79 -10.63
C LYS A 70 -5.53 -5.47 -11.26
N VAL A 71 -6.37 -4.45 -11.13
CA VAL A 71 -6.10 -3.10 -11.62
C VAL A 71 -5.13 -2.41 -10.67
N VAL A 72 -4.03 -1.92 -11.20
CA VAL A 72 -2.92 -1.30 -10.46
C VAL A 72 -2.39 -0.09 -11.23
N GLU A 73 -1.65 0.77 -10.55
CA GLU A 73 -0.87 1.81 -11.21
C GLU A 73 0.48 1.23 -11.64
N VAL A 74 0.87 1.48 -12.89
CA VAL A 74 2.15 1.02 -13.45
C VAL A 74 3.00 2.18 -13.90
N LYS A 75 4.31 2.05 -13.68
CA LYS A 75 5.35 2.88 -14.26
C LYS A 75 6.05 2.05 -15.33
N TYR A 76 6.16 2.59 -16.54
CA TYR A 76 6.72 1.85 -17.67
C TYR A 76 7.52 2.74 -18.62
N LYS A 77 8.38 2.13 -19.43
CA LYS A 77 9.17 2.83 -20.46
C LYS A 77 8.51 2.69 -21.82
N ALA A 78 8.21 3.82 -22.47
CA ALA A 78 7.74 3.86 -23.85
C ALA A 78 8.25 5.11 -24.55
N PHE A 79 8.54 5.04 -25.86
CA PHE A 79 9.06 6.17 -26.63
C PHE A 79 10.29 6.86 -26.00
N ASN A 80 11.16 6.07 -25.35
CA ASN A 80 12.30 6.53 -24.57
C ASN A 80 11.97 7.52 -23.42
N LYS A 81 10.74 7.46 -22.89
CA LYS A 81 10.25 8.23 -21.75
C LYS A 81 9.73 7.29 -20.66
N ILE A 82 9.70 7.80 -19.42
CA ILE A 82 9.01 7.16 -18.31
C ILE A 82 7.57 7.63 -18.33
N MET A 83 6.66 6.67 -18.37
CA MET A 83 5.22 6.87 -18.44
C MET A 83 4.55 6.22 -17.23
N MET A 84 3.35 6.67 -16.92
CA MET A 84 2.52 6.10 -15.85
C MET A 84 1.11 5.86 -16.40
N ALA A 85 0.48 4.77 -15.99
CA ALA A 85 -0.88 4.41 -16.40
C ALA A 85 -1.56 3.54 -15.35
N ILE A 86 -2.89 3.46 -15.42
CA ILE A 86 -3.65 2.40 -14.76
C ILE A 86 -3.67 1.20 -15.70
N ALA A 87 -3.30 0.03 -15.20
CA ALA A 87 -3.19 -1.18 -16.01
C ALA A 87 -3.48 -2.42 -15.18
N PHE A 88 -3.74 -3.54 -15.85
CA PHE A 88 -3.84 -4.85 -15.22
C PHE A 88 -2.97 -5.86 -15.95
N ARG A 89 -2.49 -6.85 -15.19
CA ARG A 89 -1.68 -7.94 -15.74
C ARG A 89 -2.59 -8.95 -16.45
N LEU A 90 -2.21 -9.24 -17.68
CA LEU A 90 -2.65 -10.39 -18.46
C LEU A 90 -1.51 -11.41 -18.53
N GLY A 91 -1.86 -12.68 -18.41
CA GLY A 91 -0.99 -13.76 -18.82
C GLY A 91 -1.13 -13.94 -20.33
N ASP A 92 -0.04 -14.16 -21.04
CA ASP A 92 -0.14 -14.68 -22.40
C ASP A 92 -0.43 -16.17 -22.33
N LEU A 93 -1.68 -16.55 -22.62
CA LEU A 93 -2.16 -17.94 -22.65
C LEU A 93 -1.37 -18.82 -23.63
N TRP A 94 -0.65 -18.22 -24.59
CA TRP A 94 0.04 -18.93 -25.67
C TRP A 94 1.56 -18.87 -25.56
N SER A 95 2.12 -17.78 -25.02
CA SER A 95 3.57 -17.60 -24.94
C SER A 95 4.16 -17.78 -23.53
N GLY A 96 3.33 -17.94 -22.50
CA GLY A 96 3.78 -18.01 -21.10
C GLY A 96 4.44 -16.73 -20.58
N LYS A 97 4.41 -15.63 -21.35
CA LYS A 97 4.98 -14.33 -20.97
C LYS A 97 3.90 -13.45 -20.37
N ASN A 98 4.24 -12.67 -19.35
CA ASN A 98 3.33 -11.66 -18.84
C ASN A 98 3.19 -10.53 -19.86
N LYS A 99 1.96 -10.02 -20.02
CA LYS A 99 1.67 -8.79 -20.75
C LYS A 99 0.78 -7.91 -19.88
N TRP A 100 0.83 -6.62 -20.09
CA TRP A 100 0.03 -5.66 -19.33
C TRP A 100 -0.91 -4.94 -20.28
N CYS A 101 -2.13 -4.68 -19.84
CA CYS A 101 -3.12 -3.92 -20.61
C CYS A 101 -3.43 -2.64 -19.86
N ILE A 102 -3.35 -1.51 -20.55
CA ILE A 102 -3.80 -0.22 -19.98
C ILE A 102 -5.31 -0.29 -19.84
N ASP A 103 -5.80 -0.04 -18.64
CA ASP A 103 -7.22 -0.15 -18.30
C ASP A 103 -8.06 0.82 -19.15
N GLY A 104 -9.25 0.38 -19.57
CA GLY A 104 -10.12 1.12 -20.49
C GLY A 104 -9.60 1.24 -21.93
N THR A 105 -8.50 0.57 -22.29
CA THR A 105 -7.93 0.62 -23.65
C THR A 105 -7.56 -0.78 -24.18
N SER A 106 -7.22 -0.87 -25.47
CA SER A 106 -6.62 -2.08 -26.07
C SER A 106 -5.10 -2.05 -26.11
N VAL A 107 -4.47 -1.03 -25.51
CA VAL A 107 -3.02 -0.84 -25.55
C VAL A 107 -2.34 -1.83 -24.62
N ARG A 108 -1.38 -2.57 -25.18
CA ARG A 108 -0.58 -3.53 -24.43
C ARG A 108 0.82 -3.00 -24.16
N ILE A 109 1.34 -3.30 -22.98
CA ILE A 109 2.71 -3.02 -22.56
C ILE A 109 3.40 -4.36 -22.34
N ASP A 110 4.54 -4.54 -23.00
CA ASP A 110 5.40 -5.70 -22.77
C ASP A 110 5.94 -5.66 -21.33
N HIS A 111 5.98 -6.81 -20.68
CA HIS A 111 6.39 -6.91 -19.28
C HIS A 111 7.81 -6.38 -19.04
N GLU A 112 8.71 -6.55 -20.01
CA GLU A 112 10.08 -6.05 -19.98
C GLU A 112 10.17 -4.52 -19.91
N ASN A 113 9.11 -3.82 -20.33
CA ASN A 113 9.03 -2.36 -20.27
C ASN A 113 8.41 -1.83 -18.97
N ILE A 114 7.88 -2.70 -18.11
CA ILE A 114 7.36 -2.30 -16.80
C ILE A 114 8.53 -2.06 -15.86
N LEU A 115 8.56 -0.88 -15.26
CA LEU A 115 9.59 -0.45 -14.29
C LEU A 115 9.14 -0.67 -12.84
N GLY A 116 7.82 -0.69 -12.61
CA GLY A 116 7.24 -0.88 -11.29
C GLY A 116 5.71 -0.87 -11.35
N TRP A 117 5.07 -1.47 -10.35
CA TRP A 117 3.63 -1.37 -10.14
C TRP A 117 3.30 -1.06 -8.68
N ARG A 118 2.12 -0.52 -8.39
CA ARG A 118 1.61 -0.35 -7.03
C ARG A 118 0.09 -0.44 -6.97
N GLU A 119 -0.42 -0.84 -5.82
CA GLU A 119 -1.85 -0.91 -5.58
C GLU A 119 -2.49 0.48 -5.64
N ILE A 120 -3.68 0.56 -6.25
CA ILE A 120 -4.54 1.74 -6.16
C ILE A 120 -5.26 1.65 -4.83
N GLN A 121 -5.06 2.66 -4.00
CA GLN A 121 -5.63 2.75 -2.66
C GLN A 121 -6.94 3.53 -2.76
N GLU A 122 -7.94 3.12 -1.99
CA GLU A 122 -9.24 3.83 -1.85
C GLU A 122 -9.11 5.04 -0.92
#